data_AF-A0A2S5B3F2-F1
#
_entry.id   AF-A0A2S5B3F2-F1
#
_cell.length_a   1.000
_cell.length_b   1.000
_cell.length_c   1.000
_cell.angle_alpha   90.00
_cell.angle_beta   90.00
_cell.angle_gamma   90.00
#
_symmetry.space_group_name_H-M   'P 1'
#
loop_
_entity.id
_entity.type
_entity.pdbx_description
1 polymer ?
#
loop_
_entity_poly.entity_id
_entity_poly.type
_entity_poly.pdbx_seq_one_letter_code
_entity_poly.pdbx_strand_id
1 'polypeptide(L)'
;MAPSVDAQTAQLDIQAALRTRMIQSGEYSKIMDALRLKLDEAGWEDRVRDLAREKARAQEPPNLQGLVNELEPTALDMIPPEARAEVEAMVRAFVEKSIE
;
A
#
# COMPACT_ATOMS: atom_id res chain seq x y z
N MET A 1 -34.17 10.98 6.91
CA MET A 1 -32.71 11.04 7.10
C MET A 1 -32.09 9.93 6.25
N ALA A 2 -31.60 10.25 5.05
CA ALA A 2 -30.93 9.31 4.15
C ALA A 2 -29.93 9.91 3.10
N PRO A 3 -29.55 11.20 3.08
CA PRO A 3 -28.67 11.71 2.00
C PRO A 3 -27.20 11.27 2.13
N SER A 4 -26.77 10.79 3.31
CA SER A 4 -25.36 10.53 3.59
C SER A 4 -24.85 9.17 3.09
N VAL A 5 -25.74 8.19 2.90
CA VAL A 5 -25.36 6.83 2.47
C VAL A 5 -25.17 6.79 0.94
N ASP A 6 -26.02 7.49 0.19
CA ASP A 6 -25.94 7.54 -1.27
C ASP A 6 -24.63 8.18 -1.75
N ALA A 7 -24.16 9.24 -1.08
CA ALA A 7 -22.89 9.89 -1.39
C ALA A 7 -21.67 8.99 -1.08
N GLN A 8 -21.74 8.18 -0.01
CA GLN A 8 -20.68 7.23 0.34
C GLN A 8 -20.59 6.09 -0.66
N THR A 9 -21.73 5.53 -1.09
CA THR A 9 -21.79 4.48 -2.10
C THR A 9 -21.24 4.97 -3.44
N ALA A 10 -21.66 6.16 -3.89
CA ALA A 10 -21.14 6.75 -5.13
C ALA A 10 -19.61 6.99 -5.06
N GLN A 11 -19.09 7.40 -3.91
CA GLN A 11 -17.65 7.57 -3.72
C GLN A 11 -16.87 6.24 -3.80
N LEU A 12 -17.43 5.16 -3.25
CA LEU A 12 -16.84 3.82 -3.33
C LEU A 12 -16.84 3.31 -4.78
N ASP A 13 -17.93 3.54 -5.51
CA ASP A 13 -18.04 3.16 -6.92
C ASP A 13 -17.02 3.89 -7.80
N ILE A 14 -16.81 5.19 -7.57
CA ILE A 14 -15.78 5.99 -8.26
C ILE A 14 -14.38 5.46 -7.95
N GLN A 15 -14.08 5.14 -6.68
CA GLN A 15 -12.78 4.58 -6.30
C GLN A 15 -12.55 3.22 -6.95
N ALA A 16 -13.56 2.35 -7.01
CA ALA A 16 -13.48 1.05 -7.65
C ALA A 16 -13.25 1.17 -9.17
N ALA A 17 -13.95 2.10 -9.83
CA ALA A 17 -13.79 2.38 -11.25
C ALA A 17 -12.38 2.93 -11.57
N LEU A 18 -11.89 3.89 -10.79
CA LEU A 18 -10.53 4.42 -10.91
C LEU A 18 -9.47 3.33 -10.72
N ARG A 19 -9.62 2.49 -9.69
CA ARG A 19 -8.72 1.35 -9.45
C ARG A 19 -8.71 0.40 -10.64
N THR A 20 -9.88 0.08 -11.19
CA THR A 20 -10.01 -0.81 -12.35
C THR A 20 -9.31 -0.23 -13.57
N ARG A 21 -9.51 1.06 -13.85
CA ARG A 21 -8.82 1.78 -14.93
C ARG A 21 -7.31 1.80 -14.73
N MET A 22 -6.84 2.00 -13.50
CA MET A 22 -5.41 2.02 -13.16
C MET A 22 -4.75 0.65 -13.41
N ILE A 23 -5.47 -0.44 -13.12
CA ILE A 23 -5.01 -1.80 -13.42
C ILE A 23 -5.00 -2.06 -14.92
N GLN A 24 -6.10 -1.74 -15.62
CA GLN A 24 -6.24 -2.00 -17.07
C GLN A 24 -5.26 -1.18 -17.93
N SER A 25 -4.92 0.03 -17.50
CA SER A 25 -3.92 0.88 -18.18
C SER A 25 -2.47 0.48 -17.90
N GLY A 26 -2.23 -0.44 -16.97
CA GLY A 26 -0.89 -0.85 -16.54
C GLY A 26 -0.20 0.17 -15.60
N GLU A 27 -0.81 1.31 -15.33
CA GLU A 27 -0.30 2.33 -14.40
C GLU A 27 -0.15 1.78 -12.98
N TYR A 28 -1.04 0.86 -12.57
CA TYR A 28 -0.91 0.17 -11.29
C TYR A 28 0.41 -0.61 -11.19
N SER A 29 0.81 -1.35 -12.24
CA SER A 29 2.07 -2.08 -12.23
C SER A 29 3.24 -1.11 -12.13
N LYS A 30 3.23 -0.03 -12.91
CA LYS A 30 4.30 0.99 -12.87
C LYS A 30 4.48 1.61 -11.49
N ILE A 31 3.37 1.97 -10.84
CA ILE A 31 3.40 2.52 -9.47
C ILE A 31 3.95 1.50 -8.48
N MET A 32 3.50 0.24 -8.58
CA MET A 32 3.96 -0.84 -7.70
C MET A 32 5.45 -1.15 -7.92
N ASP A 33 5.93 -1.11 -9.15
CA ASP A 33 7.33 -1.39 -9.48
C ASP A 33 8.24 -0.24 -9.01
N ALA A 34 7.80 1.01 -9.15
CA ALA A 34 8.49 2.17 -8.57
C ALA A 34 8.56 2.08 -7.04
N LEU A 35 7.45 1.74 -6.38
CA LEU A 35 7.42 1.53 -4.93
C LEU A 35 8.39 0.42 -4.51
N ARG A 36 8.36 -0.75 -5.16
CA ARG A 36 9.26 -1.87 -4.85
C ARG A 36 10.72 -1.46 -4.99
N LEU A 37 11.07 -0.80 -6.09
CA LEU A 37 12.43 -0.33 -6.31
C LEU A 37 12.89 0.60 -5.18
N LYS A 38 12.04 1.54 -4.77
CA LYS A 38 12.38 2.49 -3.69
C LYS A 38 12.51 1.83 -2.32
N LEU A 39 11.63 0.87 -2.02
CA LEU A 39 11.71 0.11 -0.79
C LEU A 39 12.99 -0.75 -0.75
N ASP A 40 13.37 -1.35 -1.88
CA ASP A 40 14.61 -2.13 -2.02
C ASP A 40 15.86 -1.25 -1.86
N GLU A 41 15.92 -0.12 -2.60
CA GLU A 41 17.01 0.86 -2.51
C GLU A 41 17.18 1.43 -1.08
N ALA A 42 16.08 1.56 -0.33
CA ALA A 42 16.09 2.02 1.05
C ALA A 42 16.35 0.90 2.08
N GLY A 43 16.62 -0.33 1.63
CA GLY A 43 16.83 -1.51 2.48
C GLY A 43 15.63 -1.83 3.37
N TRP A 44 14.41 -1.43 2.97
CA TRP A 44 13.21 -1.65 3.76
C TRP A 44 12.87 -3.14 3.85
N GLU A 45 12.98 -3.87 2.74
CA GLU A 45 12.65 -5.30 2.69
C GLU A 45 13.51 -6.11 3.66
N ASP A 46 14.82 -5.84 3.68
CA ASP A 46 15.75 -6.52 4.58
C ASP A 46 15.46 -6.20 6.05
N ARG A 47 15.20 -4.93 6.40
CA ARG A 47 14.87 -4.55 7.77
C ARG A 47 13.56 -5.20 8.25
N VAL A 48 12.53 -5.28 7.40
CA VAL A 48 11.27 -5.95 7.73
C VAL A 48 11.48 -7.45 7.88
N ARG A 49 12.30 -8.06 7.02
CA ARG A 49 12.64 -9.49 7.08
C ARG A 49 13.40 -9.84 8.37
N ASP A 50 14.34 -9.00 8.79
CA ASP A 50 15.10 -9.22 10.01
C ASP A 50 14.21 -9.10 11.25
N LEU A 51 13.33 -8.09 11.29
CA LEU A 51 12.34 -7.95 12.36
C LEU A 51 11.36 -9.14 12.40
N ALA A 52 10.92 -9.63 11.24
CA ALA A 52 10.06 -10.81 11.15
C ALA A 52 10.76 -12.05 11.72
N ARG A 53 12.05 -12.24 11.42
CA ARG A 53 12.85 -13.37 11.96
C ARG A 53 13.02 -13.28 13.46
N GLU A 54 13.26 -12.08 14.00
CA GLU A 54 13.38 -11.88 15.45
C GLU A 54 12.07 -12.23 16.15
N LYS A 55 10.93 -11.69 15.68
CA LYS A 55 9.61 -11.97 16.25
C LYS A 55 9.22 -13.45 16.12
N ALA A 56 9.49 -14.07 14.97
CA ALA A 56 9.22 -15.49 14.76
C ALA A 56 9.98 -16.40 15.73
N ARG A 57 11.22 -16.05 16.08
CA ARG A 57 12.02 -16.78 17.07
C ARG A 57 11.49 -16.64 18.49
N ALA A 58 10.80 -15.54 18.80
CA ALA A 58 10.21 -15.29 20.10
C ALA A 58 8.81 -15.93 20.26
N GLN A 59 8.20 -16.43 19.19
CA GLN A 59 6.89 -17.07 19.24
C GLN A 59 6.98 -18.56 19.60
N GLU A 60 6.34 -18.94 20.71
CA GLU A 60 6.05 -20.33 21.05
C GLU A 60 4.55 -20.48 21.40
N PRO A 61 3.72 -21.14 20.56
CA PRO A 61 4.05 -21.79 19.27
C PRO A 61 4.15 -20.78 18.09
N PRO A 62 4.85 -21.14 16.99
CA PRO A 62 4.93 -20.31 15.80
C PRO A 62 3.55 -20.09 15.15
N ASN A 63 3.20 -18.83 14.83
CA ASN A 63 1.96 -18.49 14.14
C ASN A 63 2.21 -17.40 13.08
N LEU A 64 2.17 -17.80 11.81
CA LEU A 64 2.40 -16.90 10.68
C LEU A 64 1.40 -15.75 10.63
N GLN A 65 0.10 -16.02 10.81
CA GLN A 65 -0.92 -14.99 10.73
C GLN A 65 -0.76 -13.97 11.86
N GLY A 66 -0.46 -14.45 13.08
CA GLY A 66 -0.16 -13.59 14.22
C GLY A 66 1.07 -12.72 13.97
N LEU A 67 2.13 -13.32 13.41
CA LEU A 67 3.34 -12.60 13.04
C LEU A 67 3.08 -11.51 12.01
N VAL A 68 2.33 -11.79 10.94
CA VAL A 68 1.99 -10.79 9.92
C VAL A 68 1.18 -9.64 10.53
N ASN A 69 0.14 -9.96 11.31
CA ASN A 69 -0.71 -8.94 11.94
C ASN A 69 0.08 -8.04 12.90
N GLU A 70 1.09 -8.59 13.59
CA GLU A 70 1.95 -7.84 14.51
C GLU A 70 3.02 -7.01 13.77
N LEU A 71 3.54 -7.54 12.65
CA LEU A 71 4.61 -6.93 11.87
C LEU A 71 4.10 -5.80 10.97
N GLU A 72 2.90 -5.95 10.40
CA GLU A 72 2.35 -5.04 9.39
C GLU A 72 2.37 -3.56 9.81
N PRO A 73 1.90 -3.16 11.01
CA PRO A 73 1.97 -1.76 11.42
C PRO A 73 3.40 -1.22 11.46
N THR A 74 4.34 -2.02 11.98
CA THR A 74 5.76 -1.62 12.05
C THR A 74 6.37 -1.51 10.66
N ALA A 75 6.05 -2.46 9.77
CA ALA A 75 6.50 -2.43 8.39
C ALA A 75 5.99 -1.17 7.65
N LEU A 76 4.75 -0.77 7.87
CA LEU A 76 4.16 0.45 7.31
C LEU A 76 4.82 1.73 7.83
N ASP A 77 5.16 1.78 9.13
CA ASP A 77 5.87 2.91 9.75
C ASP A 77 7.33 3.00 9.29
N MET A 78 7.94 1.88 8.90
CA MET A 78 9.32 1.84 8.40
C MET A 78 9.45 2.34 6.95
N ILE A 79 8.34 2.58 6.24
CA ILE A 79 8.34 3.07 4.86
C ILE A 79 8.99 4.46 4.82
N PRO A 80 10.04 4.67 4.00
CA PRO A 80 10.66 5.98 3.85
C PRO A 80 9.65 7.05 3.41
N PRO A 81 9.68 8.26 4.00
CA PRO A 81 8.80 9.36 3.60
C PRO A 81 8.91 9.71 2.10
N GLU A 82 10.10 9.57 1.54
CA GLU A 82 10.40 9.86 0.14
C GLU A 82 9.68 8.88 -0.80
N ALA A 83 9.74 7.58 -0.46
CA ALA A 83 9.05 6.53 -1.21
C ALA A 83 7.52 6.71 -1.17
N ARG A 84 6.99 7.09 0.00
CA ARG A 84 5.57 7.42 0.16
C ARG A 84 5.17 8.62 -0.69
N ALA A 85 5.93 9.72 -0.62
CA ALA A 85 5.64 10.95 -1.34
C ALA A 85 5.67 10.74 -2.87
N GLU A 86 6.61 9.95 -3.37
CA GLU A 86 6.72 9.63 -4.80
C GLU A 86 5.50 8.83 -5.29
N VAL A 87 5.11 7.79 -4.56
CA VAL A 87 3.92 7.00 -4.91
C VAL A 87 2.64 7.84 -4.82
N GLU A 88 2.49 8.68 -3.80
CA GLU A 88 1.36 9.61 -3.69
C GLU A 88 1.30 10.58 -4.87
N ALA A 89 2.45 11.10 -5.33
CA ALA A 89 2.51 11.95 -6.51
C ALA A 89 2.09 11.22 -7.79
N MET A 90 2.53 9.97 -7.99
CA MET A 90 2.14 9.16 -9.14
C MET A 90 0.64 8.85 -9.15
N VAL A 91 0.08 8.47 -7.99
CA VAL A 91 -1.36 8.21 -7.84
C VAL A 91 -2.16 9.49 -8.10
N ARG A 92 -1.72 10.63 -7.56
CA ARG A 92 -2.38 11.93 -7.80
C ARG A 92 -2.39 12.30 -9.28
N ALA A 93 -1.25 12.19 -9.96
CA ALA A 93 -1.14 12.46 -11.39
C ALA A 93 -2.05 11.54 -12.23
N PHE A 94 -2.18 10.26 -11.85
CA PHE A 94 -3.10 9.34 -12.50
C PHE A 94 -4.57 9.74 -12.32
N VAL A 95 -4.95 10.13 -11.10
CA VAL A 95 -6.32 10.54 -10.79
C VAL A 95 -6.67 11.83 -11.53
N GLU A 96 -5.79 12.83 -11.53
CA GLU A 96 -5.97 14.09 -12.26
C GLU A 96 -6.20 13.84 -13.75
N LYS A 97 -5.33 13.02 -14.38
CA LYS A 97 -5.48 12.62 -15.79
C LYS A 97 -6.74 11.80 -16.08
N SER A 98 -7.32 11.17 -15.06
CA SER A 98 -8.53 10.34 -15.23
C SER A 98 -9.82 11.13 -15.12
N ILE A 99 -9.77 12.36 -14.59
CA ILE A 99 -10.92 13.26 -14.37
C ILE A 99 -11.07 14.27 -15.53
N GLU A 100 -10.00 14.56 -16.27
CA GLU A 100 -10.07 15.19 -17.60
C GLU A 100 -10.60 14.23 -18.68
#